data_AF-A0A7D6CQQ6-F1
#
_entry.id   AF-A0A7D6CQQ6-F1
#
_cell.length_a   1.000
_cell.length_b   1.000
_cell.length_c   1.000
_cell.angle_alpha   90.00
_cell.angle_beta   90.00
_cell.angle_gamma   90.00
#
_symmetry.space_group_name_H-M   'P 1'
#
loop_
_entity.id
_entity.type
_entity.pdbx_description
1 polymer ?
#
loop_
_entity_poly.entity_id
_entity_poly.type
_entity_poly.pdbx_seq_one_letter_code
_entity_poly.pdbx_strand_id
1 'polypeptide(L)' 'MSGKSNKSHVRYRSRDNYLCQNCWRKGGHRGPKRLTVYHIVPKEQPEGTCWLTNLTTLCMKYHGAAHRS' A
#
# COMPACT_ATOMS: atom_id res chain seq x y z
N MET A 1 0.83 -19.19 14.34
CA MET A 1 0.05 -17.93 14.36
C MET A 1 0.13 -17.27 12.97
N SER A 2 -0.81 -17.55 12.07
CA SER A 2 -0.79 -16.99 10.71
C SER A 2 -2.18 -16.49 10.36
N GLY A 3 -2.54 -15.35 10.96
CA GLY A 3 -3.79 -14.65 10.72
C GLY A 3 -3.82 -14.06 9.32
N LYS A 4 -4.67 -14.63 8.48
CA LYS A 4 -4.96 -14.21 7.10
C LYS A 4 -5.37 -12.73 7.07
N SER A 5 -4.44 -11.86 6.65
CA SER A 5 -4.72 -10.46 6.31
C SER A 5 -5.54 -10.40 5.03
N ASN A 6 -6.87 -10.39 5.14
CA ASN A 6 -7.74 -10.17 3.99
C ASN A 6 -8.82 -9.08 4.20
N LYS A 7 -8.67 -8.23 5.24
CA LYS A 7 -9.54 -7.06 5.48
C LYS A 7 -8.78 -5.73 5.59
N SER A 8 -7.45 -5.75 5.47
CA SER A 8 -6.58 -4.62 5.79
C SER A 8 -6.47 -3.61 4.62
N HIS A 9 -6.45 -4.08 3.37
CA HIS A 9 -6.26 -3.24 2.17
C HIS A 9 -7.30 -2.13 2.00
N VAL A 10 -8.53 -2.35 2.48
CA VAL A 10 -9.61 -1.36 2.39
C VAL A 10 -9.36 -0.18 3.34
N ARG A 11 -8.83 -0.43 4.55
CA ARG A 11 -8.56 0.63 5.53
C ARG A 11 -7.47 1.61 5.06
N TYR A 12 -6.38 1.08 4.47
CA TYR A 12 -5.28 1.92 3.97
C TYR A 12 -5.70 2.77 2.77
N ARG A 13 -6.44 2.18 1.83
CA ARG A 13 -6.94 2.93 0.67
C ARG A 13 -7.96 3.99 1.08
N SER A 14 -8.82 3.71 2.07
CA SER A 14 -9.74 4.72 2.60
C SER A 14 -9.02 5.88 3.31
N ARG A 15 -7.97 5.60 4.13
CA ARG A 15 -7.11 6.66 4.72
C ARG A 15 -6.54 7.58 3.64
N ASP A 16 -6.04 6.96 2.56
CA ASP A 16 -5.37 7.67 1.48
C ASP A 16 -6.35 8.26 0.45
N ASN A 17 -7.66 8.34 0.75
CA ASN A 17 -8.71 8.82 -0.16
C ASN A 17 -8.74 8.10 -1.51
N TYR A 18 -8.29 6.84 -1.54
CA TYR A 18 -8.08 6.05 -2.75
C TYR A 18 -7.13 6.75 -3.72
N LEU A 19 -6.12 7.48 -3.23
CA LEU A 19 -5.10 8.15 -4.01
C LEU A 19 -3.76 7.44 -3.82
N CYS A 20 -3.01 7.32 -4.91
CA CYS A 20 -1.60 6.95 -4.83
C CYS A 20 -0.80 8.06 -4.13
N GLN A 21 -0.10 7.77 -3.05
CA GLN A 21 0.66 8.75 -2.28
C GLN A 21 1.92 9.27 -3.00
N ASN A 22 2.28 8.68 -4.15
CA ASN A 22 3.42 9.14 -4.94
C ASN A 22 3.02 10.03 -6.14
N CYS A 23 1.83 9.83 -6.73
CA CYS A 23 1.41 10.58 -7.92
C CYS A 23 0.02 11.20 -7.80
N TRP A 24 -0.62 11.05 -6.65
CA TRP A 24 -1.93 11.61 -6.31
C TRP A 24 -3.08 11.19 -7.22
N ARG A 25 -2.86 10.16 -8.06
CA ARG A 25 -3.90 9.64 -8.97
C ARG A 25 -4.86 8.74 -8.19
N LYS A 26 -6.16 8.95 -8.39
CA LYS A 26 -7.22 8.14 -7.80
C LYS A 26 -7.26 6.74 -8.41
N GLY A 27 -7.29 5.73 -7.54
CA GLY A 27 -7.45 4.32 -7.90
C GLY A 27 -8.45 3.66 -6.94
N GLY A 28 -9.67 3.47 -7.42
CA GLY A 28 -10.70 2.73 -6.68
C GLY A 28 -10.79 1.28 -7.11
N HIS A 29 -11.68 0.53 -6.46
CA HIS A 29 -12.15 -0.77 -6.97
C HIS A 29 -12.75 -0.68 -8.38
N ARG A 30 -13.17 0.53 -8.80
CA ARG A 30 -13.70 0.85 -10.14
C ARG A 30 -12.80 1.81 -10.95
N GLY A 31 -11.60 2.14 -10.46
CA GLY A 31 -10.65 2.97 -11.19
C GLY A 31 -9.76 2.13 -12.11
N PRO A 32 -9.22 2.69 -13.21
CA PRO A 32 -8.37 1.94 -14.15
C PRO A 32 -7.03 1.52 -13.54
N LYS A 33 -6.67 2.01 -12.35
CA LYS A 33 -5.41 1.74 -11.67
C LYS A 33 -5.63 0.96 -10.40
N ARG A 34 -5.14 -0.29 -10.38
CA ARG A 34 -5.04 -1.10 -9.15
C ARG A 34 -4.09 -0.40 -8.18
N LEU A 35 -4.62 0.03 -7.03
CA LEU A 35 -3.80 0.47 -5.90
C LEU A 35 -3.36 -0.74 -5.08
N THR A 36 -2.14 -0.70 -4.58
CA THR A 36 -1.55 -1.68 -3.69
C THR A 36 -1.03 -0.99 -2.43
N VAL A 37 -0.84 -1.77 -1.39
CA VAL A 37 -0.24 -1.31 -0.14
C VAL A 37 1.24 -1.70 -0.18
N TYR A 38 2.11 -0.74 0.03
CA TYR A 38 3.56 -0.91 0.08
C TYR A 38 4.06 -0.73 1.51
N HIS A 39 5.00 -1.57 1.95
CA HIS A 39 5.71 -1.42 3.22
C HIS A 39 6.91 -0.49 2.98
N ILE A 40 6.97 0.64 3.69
CA ILE A 40 8.07 1.61 3.56
C ILE A 40 9.37 0.95 4.02
N VAL A 41 9.34 0.36 5.21
CA VAL A 41 10.36 -0.54 5.72
C VAL A 41 9.93 -1.98 5.44
N PRO A 42 10.77 -2.81 4.78
CA PRO A 42 10.50 -4.22 4.57
C PRO A 42 10.17 -4.96 5.86
N LYS A 43 9.26 -5.92 5.77
CA LYS A 43 8.76 -6.67 6.94
C LYS A 43 9.86 -7.49 7.64
N GLU A 44 10.93 -7.82 6.92
CA GLU A 44 12.08 -8.54 7.46
C GLU A 44 12.92 -7.70 8.43
N GLN A 45 12.78 -6.37 8.42
CA GLN A 45 13.52 -5.46 9.30
C GLN A 45 12.78 -5.25 10.63
N PRO A 46 13.50 -4.93 11.73
CA PRO A 46 12.90 -4.74 13.06
C PRO A 46 11.79 -3.68 13.08
N GLU A 47 11.93 -2.63 12.27
CA GLU A 47 10.99 -1.52 12.11
C GLU A 47 9.96 -1.74 10.98
N GLY A 48 9.99 -2.91 10.32
CA GLY A 48 9.12 -3.41 9.26
C GLY A 48 7.68 -3.74 9.67
N THR A 49 7.11 -2.96 10.58
CA THR A 49 5.80 -3.25 11.17
C THR A 49 4.67 -3.17 10.14
N CYS A 50 3.58 -3.92 10.33
CA CYS A 50 2.35 -3.78 9.52
C CYS A 50 1.47 -2.60 9.98
N TRP A 51 2.06 -1.60 10.64
CA TRP A 51 1.34 -0.48 11.21
C TRP A 51 1.01 0.54 10.13
N LEU A 52 -0.06 1.32 10.34
CA LEU A 52 -0.49 2.36 9.39
C LEU A 52 0.65 3.32 9.01
N THR A 53 1.55 3.60 9.95
CA THR A 53 2.71 4.49 9.75
C THR A 53 3.76 3.93 8.79
N ASN A 54 3.90 2.60 8.69
CA ASN A 54 4.86 1.95 7.80
C ASN A 54 4.23 1.50 6.47
N LEU A 55 2.95 1.82 6.24
CA LEU A 55 2.20 1.38 5.07
C LEU A 55 1.72 2.57 4.25
N THR A 56 1.97 2.52 2.95
CA THR A 56 1.55 3.57 2.00
C THR A 56 0.81 2.99 0.80
N THR A 57 -0.17 3.73 0.27
CA THR A 57 -0.91 3.31 -0.92
C THR A 57 -0.21 3.79 -2.18
N LEU A 58 0.25 2.85 -3.02
CA LEU A 58 0.87 3.12 -4.31
C LEU A 58 0.03 2.52 -5.46
N CYS A 59 0.16 3.07 -6.67
CA CYS A 59 -0.31 2.35 -7.86
C CYS A 59 0.76 1.34 -8.31
N MET A 60 0.36 0.31 -9.05
CA MET A 60 1.27 -0.75 -9.53
C MET A 60 2.56 -0.23 -10.17
N LYS A 61 2.51 0.90 -10.89
CA LYS A 61 3.70 1.54 -11.49
C LYS A 61 4.74 1.91 -10.43
N TYR A 62 4.33 2.65 -9.39
CA TYR A 62 5.25 3.11 -8.34
C TYR A 62 5.56 2.02 -7.32
N HIS A 63 4.61 1.12 -7.08
CA HIS A 63 4.87 -0.08 -6.29
C HIS A 63 6.00 -0.93 -6.92
N GLY A 64 5.94 -1.18 -8.23
CA GLY A 64 6.99 -1.90 -8.95
C GLY A 64 8.31 -1.14 -9.02
N ALA A 65 8.28 0.19 -9.10
CA ALA A 65 9.49 1.01 -9.06
C ALA A 65 10.18 0.94 -7.69
N ALA A 66 9.42 0.94 -6.59
CA ALA A 66 9.96 0.85 -5.23
C ALA A 66 10.60 -0.51 -4.91
N HIS A 67 10.17 -1.59 -5.58
CA HIS A 67 10.83 -2.91 -5.46
C HIS A 67 12.10 -3.05 -6.30
N ARG A 68 12.38 -2.10 -7.21
CA ARG A 68 13.51 -2.16 -8.15
C ARG A 68 14.69 -1.27 -7.76
N SER A 69 14.59 -0.55 -6.63
CA SER A 69 15.65 0.31 -6.08
C SER A 69 16.51 -0.42 -5.07
#